data_AF-A0A392TLQ2-F1
#
_entry.id   AF-A0A392TLQ2-F1
#
_cell.length_a   1.000
_cell.length_b   1.000
_cell.length_c   1.000
_cell.angle_alpha   90.00
_cell.angle_beta   90.00
_cell.angle_gamma   90.00
#
_symmetry.space_group_name_H-M   'P 1'
#
loop_
_entity.id
_entity.type
_entity.pdbx_description
1 polymer ?
#
loop_
_entity_poly.entity_id
_entity_poly.type
_entity_poly.pdbx_seq_one_letter_code
_entity_poly.pdbx_strand_id
1 'polypeptide(L)'
;MAGRTNAQIAEALATLAGIMARGHQPGREDEARLERFMKHKPPTFTGGYNPEGAVKWLDEVEIIFEAMKCTEEDKTSLGSYMLRE
;
A
#
# COMPACT_ATOMS: atom_id res chain seq x y z
N MET A 1 -18.41 24.27 -36.19
CA MET A 1 -18.10 22.82 -36.02
C MET A 1 -17.12 22.53 -34.87
N ALA A 2 -16.15 23.41 -34.56
CA ALA A 2 -15.15 23.16 -33.52
C ALA A 2 -15.68 22.88 -32.08
N GLY A 3 -16.78 23.53 -31.65
CA GLY A 3 -17.33 23.34 -30.30
C GLY A 3 -17.89 21.93 -30.04
N ARG A 4 -18.39 21.24 -31.08
CA ARG A 4 -18.94 19.88 -30.96
C ARG A 4 -17.87 18.82 -30.78
N THR A 5 -16.67 19.08 -31.28
CA THR A 5 -15.50 18.20 -31.17
C THR A 5 -14.89 18.29 -29.77
N ASN A 6 -14.81 19.49 -29.20
CA ASN A 6 -14.27 19.69 -27.85
C ASN A 6 -15.14 19.02 -26.77
N ALA A 7 -16.47 19.04 -26.92
CA ALA A 7 -17.38 18.38 -25.99
C ALA A 7 -17.19 16.86 -25.95
N GLN A 8 -17.00 16.22 -27.11
CA GLN A 8 -16.74 14.78 -27.19
C GLN A 8 -15.39 14.38 -26.58
N ILE A 9 -14.36 15.21 -26.76
CA ILE A 9 -13.06 14.99 -26.13
C ILE A 9 -13.17 15.09 -24.61
N ALA A 10 -13.89 16.10 -24.10
CA ALA A 10 -14.10 16.26 -22.66
C ALA A 10 -14.88 15.08 -22.05
N GLU A 11 -15.90 14.56 -22.74
CA GLU A 11 -16.69 13.41 -22.30
C GLU A 11 -15.87 12.12 -22.27
N ALA A 12 -15.02 11.90 -23.28
CA ALA A 12 -14.10 10.75 -23.31
C ALA A 12 -13.07 10.82 -22.17
N LEU A 13 -12.52 12.00 -21.89
CA LEU A 13 -11.60 12.19 -20.76
C LEU A 13 -12.29 12.00 -19.40
N ALA A 14 -13.52 12.50 -19.24
CA ALA A 14 -14.32 12.30 -18.04
C ALA A 14 -14.63 10.80 -17.80
N THR A 15 -14.89 10.05 -18.87
CA THR A 15 -15.13 8.60 -18.79
C THR A 15 -13.85 7.86 -18.36
N LEU A 16 -12.69 8.21 -18.93
CA LEU A 16 -11.40 7.64 -18.52
C LEU A 16 -11.05 7.97 -17.06
N ALA A 17 -11.28 9.21 -16.64
CA ALA A 17 -11.09 9.62 -15.25
C ALA A 17 -12.01 8.87 -14.30
N GLY A 18 -13.27 8.65 -14.67
CA GLY A 18 -14.22 7.84 -13.90
C GLY A 18 -13.81 6.37 -13.78
N ILE A 19 -13.20 5.79 -14.82
CA ILE A 19 -12.67 4.42 -14.77
C ILE A 19 -11.46 4.34 -13.84
N MET A 20 -10.52 5.28 -13.95
CA MET A 20 -9.35 5.34 -13.06
C MET A 20 -9.74 5.56 -11.60
N ALA A 21 -10.69 6.46 -11.32
CA ALA A 21 -11.17 6.72 -9.96
C ALA A 21 -11.89 5.52 -9.32
N ARG A 22 -12.51 4.66 -10.13
CA ARG A 22 -13.16 3.43 -9.65
C ARG A 22 -12.18 2.27 -9.44
N GLY A 23 -11.10 2.24 -10.22
CA GLY A 23 -10.03 1.23 -10.09
C GLY A 23 -9.01 1.56 -9.01
N HIS A 24 -8.80 2.84 -8.72
CA HIS A 24 -7.86 3.34 -7.72
C HIS A 24 -8.62 3.95 -6.54
N GLN A 25 -9.19 3.09 -5.70
CA GLN A 25 -9.69 3.50 -4.40
C GLN A 25 -8.57 3.26 -3.38
N PRO A 26 -7.68 4.25 -3.13
CA PRO A 26 -6.47 4.03 -2.33
C PRO A 26 -6.79 3.37 -0.98
N GLY A 27 -7.75 3.91 -0.22
CA GLY A 27 -8.10 3.35 1.10
C GLY A 27 -8.61 1.90 1.09
N ARG A 28 -9.23 1.42 0.00
CA ARG A 28 -9.64 0.00 -0.12
C ARG A 28 -8.44 -0.89 -0.46
N GLU A 29 -7.52 -0.39 -1.28
CA GLU A 29 -6.28 -1.10 -1.63
C GLU A 29 -5.35 -1.20 -0.42
N ASP A 30 -5.24 -0.14 0.36
CA ASP A 30 -4.46 -0.09 1.60
C ASP A 30 -4.96 -1.12 2.62
N GLU A 31 -6.28 -1.19 2.82
CA GLU A 31 -6.91 -2.19 3.71
C GLU A 31 -6.63 -3.62 3.24
N ALA A 32 -6.84 -3.91 1.95
CA ALA A 32 -6.58 -5.23 1.39
C ALA A 32 -5.09 -5.65 1.48
N ARG A 33 -4.16 -4.68 1.33
CA ARG A 33 -2.73 -4.91 1.52
C ARG A 33 -2.40 -5.21 2.98
N LEU A 34 -2.97 -4.45 3.92
CA LEU A 34 -2.80 -4.70 5.34
C LEU A 34 -3.35 -6.07 5.76
N GLU A 35 -4.54 -6.45 5.30
CA GLU A 35 -5.10 -7.78 5.55
C GLU A 35 -4.20 -8.90 5.03
N ARG A 36 -3.63 -8.73 3.83
CA ARG A 36 -2.68 -9.70 3.26
C ARG A 36 -1.41 -9.77 4.09
N PHE A 37 -0.88 -8.64 4.54
CA PHE A 37 0.30 -8.58 5.40
C PHE A 37 0.07 -9.31 6.73
N MET A 38 -1.07 -9.09 7.39
CA MET A 38 -1.43 -9.75 8.65
C MET A 38 -1.60 -11.28 8.50
N LYS A 39 -2.01 -11.77 7.32
CA LYS A 39 -2.08 -13.22 7.05
C LYS A 39 -0.71 -13.91 7.10
N HIS A 40 0.37 -13.18 6.85
CA HIS A 40 1.74 -13.70 7.00
C HIS A 40 2.22 -13.73 8.46
N LYS A 41 1.41 -13.23 9.40
CA LYS A 41 1.72 -13.20 10.85
C LYS A 41 3.07 -12.56 11.13
N PRO A 42 3.25 -11.28 10.76
CA PRO A 42 4.51 -10.59 10.99
C PRO A 42 4.86 -10.60 12.49
N PRO A 43 6.15 -10.78 12.85
CA PRO A 43 6.56 -10.85 14.24
C PRO A 43 6.28 -9.52 14.95
N THR A 44 5.89 -9.57 16.22
CA THR A 44 5.68 -8.35 17.02
C THR A 44 7.01 -7.76 17.45
N PHE A 45 7.15 -6.45 17.32
CA PHE A 45 8.31 -5.76 17.87
C PHE A 45 8.16 -5.65 19.39
N THR A 46 9.02 -6.31 20.15
CA THR A 46 8.97 -6.31 21.63
C THR A 46 9.60 -5.07 22.27
N GLY A 47 10.24 -4.20 21.47
CA GLY A 47 10.95 -3.03 21.98
C GLY A 47 12.15 -3.34 22.88
N GLY A 48 12.61 -2.34 23.63
CA GLY A 48 13.69 -2.45 24.61
C GLY A 48 15.12 -2.31 24.03
N TYR A 49 16.12 -2.36 24.92
CA TYR A 49 17.55 -2.26 24.58
C TYR A 49 18.12 -3.61 24.08
N ASN A 50 17.54 -4.15 23.00
CA ASN A 50 18.00 -5.39 22.38
C ASN A 50 18.31 -5.16 20.89
N PRO A 51 19.53 -4.72 20.54
CA PRO A 51 19.88 -4.42 19.15
C PRO A 51 19.82 -5.67 18.25
N GLU A 52 20.25 -6.83 18.75
CA GLU A 52 20.21 -8.10 18.00
C GLU A 52 18.76 -8.56 17.73
N GLY A 53 17.88 -8.41 18.72
CA GLY A 53 16.46 -8.69 18.55
C GLY A 53 15.77 -7.75 17.56
N ALA A 54 16.14 -6.46 17.57
CA ALA A 54 15.62 -5.48 16.62
C ALA A 54 16.07 -5.79 15.18
N VAL A 55 17.34 -6.15 14.98
CA VAL A 55 17.86 -6.57 13.67
C VAL A 55 17.15 -7.82 13.17
N LYS A 56 16.99 -8.84 14.02
CA LYS A 56 16.28 -10.07 13.66
C LYS A 56 14.81 -9.81 13.32
N TRP A 57 14.16 -8.92 14.08
CA TRP A 57 12.78 -8.53 13.80
C TRP A 57 12.64 -7.84 12.44
N LEU A 58 13.56 -6.93 12.10
CA LEU A 58 13.59 -6.27 10.80
C LEU A 58 13.77 -7.27 9.65
N ASP A 59 14.70 -8.21 9.77
CA ASP A 59 14.98 -9.23 8.75
C ASP A 59 13.72 -10.08 8.44
N GLU A 60 13.04 -10.57 9.47
CA GLU A 60 11.82 -11.36 9.32
C GLU A 60 10.66 -10.56 8.70
N VAL A 61 10.53 -9.27 9.03
CA VAL A 61 9.53 -8.38 8.43
C VAL A 61 9.86 -8.07 6.96
N GLU A 62 11.15 -7.89 6.65
CA GLU A 62 11.61 -7.61 5.28
C GLU A 62 11.35 -8.78 4.33
N ILE A 63 11.49 -10.02 4.81
CA ILE A 63 11.13 -11.24 4.05
C ILE A 63 9.65 -11.20 3.64
N ILE A 64 8.75 -10.74 4.51
CA ILE A 64 7.31 -10.64 4.21
C ILE A 64 7.07 -9.55 3.15
N PHE A 65 7.73 -8.40 3.28
CA PHE A 65 7.62 -7.33 2.28
C PHE A 65 8.10 -7.78 0.90
N GLU A 66 9.19 -8.54 0.84
CA GLU A 66 9.68 -9.11 -0.42
C GLU A 66 8.70 -10.12 -1.00
N ALA A 67 8.17 -11.05 -0.19
CA ALA A 67 7.19 -12.05 -0.63
C ALA A 67 5.89 -11.41 -1.14
N MET A 68 5.49 -10.27 -0.57
CA MET A 68 4.32 -9.51 -1.01
C MET A 68 4.58 -8.61 -2.21
N LYS A 69 5.86 -8.37 -2.56
CA LYS A 69 6.33 -7.38 -3.53
C LYS A 69 5.92 -5.95 -3.18
N CYS A 70 6.06 -5.58 -1.90
CA CYS A 70 5.78 -4.24 -1.41
C CYS A 70 6.72 -3.20 -2.04
N THR A 71 6.15 -2.07 -2.44
CA THR A 71 6.91 -0.85 -2.77
C THR A 71 7.41 -0.17 -1.49
N GLU A 72 8.31 0.80 -1.60
CA GLU A 72 8.79 1.56 -0.43
C GLU A 72 7.65 2.31 0.29
N GLU A 73 6.64 2.79 -0.45
CA GLU A 73 5.42 3.37 0.13
C GLU A 73 4.60 2.33 0.91
N ASP A 74 4.46 1.11 0.38
CA ASP A 74 3.78 0.02 1.07
C ASP A 74 4.51 -0.38 2.35
N LYS A 75 5.84 -0.51 2.28
CA LYS A 75 6.69 -0.86 3.44
C LYS A 75 6.56 0.18 4.55
N THR A 76 6.57 1.46 4.20
CA THR A 76 6.41 2.56 5.16
C THR A 76 5.04 2.51 5.82
N SER A 77 3.98 2.34 5.00
CA SER A 77 2.60 2.27 5.48
C SER A 77 2.40 1.06 6.41
N LEU A 78 2.79 -0.15 5.99
CA LEU A 78 2.65 -1.39 6.77
C LEU A 78 3.55 -1.41 8.01
N GLY A 79 4.80 -0.95 7.88
CA GLY A 79 5.76 -0.88 8.98
C GLY A 79 5.29 0.03 10.11
N SER A 80 4.61 1.13 9.79
CA SER A 80 4.03 2.03 10.81
C SER A 80 3.02 1.33 11.72
N TYR A 81 2.30 0.31 11.23
CA TYR A 81 1.36 -0.47 12.04
C TYR A 81 2.07 -1.38 13.05
N MET A 82 3.29 -1.83 12.74
CA MET A 82 4.06 -2.76 13.55
C MET A 82 4.83 -2.09 14.70
N LEU A 83 5.02 -0.77 14.60
CA LEU A 83 5.73 0.04 15.59
C LEU A 83 4.79 0.68 16.63
N ARG A 84 3.52 0.26 16.71
CA ARG A 84 2.63 0.71 17.79
C ARG A 84 3.13 0.17 19.12
N GLU A 85 3.23 1.07 20.10
CA GLU A 85 3.56 0.81 21.51
C GLU A 85 2.65 -0.24 22.16
#